data_AF-A0A8T3A214-F1
#
_entry.id   AF-A0A8T3A214-F1
#
_cell.length_a   1.000
_cell.length_b   1.000
_cell.length_c   1.000
_cell.angle_alpha   90.00
_cell.angle_beta   90.00
_cell.angle_gamma   90.00
#
_symmetry.space_group_name_H-M   'P 1'
#
loop_
_entity.id
_entity.type
_entity.pdbx_description
1 polymer ?
#
loop_
_entity_poly.entity_id
_entity_poly.type
_entity_poly.pdbx_seq_one_letter_code
_entity_poly.pdbx_strand_id
1 'polypeptide(L)'
;MSVFVFGNDVFGLTIFSLSRYYAWDYRVLKTFARHYSTGEVIPEKLVDSMNRARNMFFAMELQRQILYSLIDLTLFGEQPASPMDTISIVADLKRQCTSWKHVEGTHWHTRFSHLINYGAGYYSYLYAKCFAATIWEKVCRDDPLCLSTGTAIRTKFLQHGGAKDPSYLLRDLAGHSVLRSYHGGIVPDTSSLCKEMNL
;
A
#
# COMPACT_ATOMS: atom_id res chain seq x y z
N MET A 1 3.63 23.57 -9.19
CA MET A 1 3.65 23.08 -7.77
C MET A 1 2.31 22.41 -7.48
N SER A 2 2.16 21.17 -7.93
CA SER A 2 0.93 20.41 -7.79
C SER A 2 0.83 19.87 -6.37
N VAL A 3 -0.14 20.38 -5.61
CA VAL A 3 -0.52 19.83 -4.30
C VAL A 3 -1.25 18.52 -4.57
N PHE A 4 -0.61 17.39 -4.33
CA PHE A 4 -1.26 16.08 -4.39
C PHE A 4 -2.29 16.00 -3.27
N VAL A 5 -3.56 16.04 -3.64
CA VAL A 5 -4.68 15.98 -2.70
C VAL A 5 -4.80 14.55 -2.20
N PHE A 6 -4.75 14.40 -0.88
CA PHE A 6 -4.99 13.14 -0.19
C PHE A 6 -6.46 12.72 -0.40
N GLY A 7 -6.72 11.86 -1.39
CA GLY A 7 -8.07 11.46 -1.78
C GLY A 7 -8.65 10.30 -0.95
N ASN A 8 -9.98 10.13 -1.05
CA ASN A 8 -10.72 9.02 -0.42
C ASN A 8 -10.21 7.62 -0.82
N ASP A 9 -9.54 7.50 -1.97
CA ASP A 9 -9.05 6.20 -2.45
C ASP A 9 -7.92 5.64 -1.59
N VAL A 10 -7.02 6.50 -1.08
CA VAL A 10 -5.94 6.08 -0.16
C VAL A 10 -6.55 5.47 1.10
N PHE A 11 -7.63 6.04 1.60
CA PHE A 11 -8.34 5.56 2.78
C PHE A 11 -8.96 4.18 2.54
N GLY A 12 -9.70 3.99 1.45
CA GLY A 12 -10.28 2.70 1.08
C GLY A 12 -9.23 1.60 0.85
N LEU A 13 -8.11 1.97 0.22
CA LEU A 13 -6.99 1.04 0.02
C LEU A 13 -6.24 0.72 1.33
N THR A 14 -6.26 1.63 2.31
CA THR A 14 -5.61 1.43 3.62
C THR A 14 -6.29 0.30 4.38
N ILE A 15 -7.63 0.26 4.42
CA ILE A 15 -8.34 -0.83 5.10
C ILE A 15 -8.12 -2.18 4.40
N PHE A 16 -8.12 -2.20 3.06
CA PHE A 16 -7.79 -3.40 2.30
C PHE A 16 -6.35 -3.87 2.57
N SER A 17 -5.41 -2.95 2.68
CA SER A 17 -4.02 -3.27 3.01
C SER A 17 -3.88 -3.76 4.45
N LEU A 18 -4.66 -3.21 5.38
CA LEU A 18 -4.69 -3.62 6.78
C LEU A 18 -5.26 -5.04 6.95
N SER A 19 -6.33 -5.39 6.24
CA SER A 19 -6.94 -6.73 6.31
C SER A 19 -5.97 -7.84 5.89
N ARG A 20 -4.99 -7.53 5.04
CA ARG A 20 -3.93 -8.48 4.70
C ARG A 20 -3.09 -8.85 5.92
N TYR A 21 -2.82 -7.95 6.87
CA TYR A 21 -2.08 -8.36 8.08
C TYR A 21 -2.85 -9.42 8.88
N TYR A 22 -4.17 -9.23 9.03
CA TYR A 22 -5.05 -10.23 9.66
C TYR A 22 -5.03 -11.58 8.92
N ALA A 23 -5.11 -11.56 7.59
CA ALA A 23 -5.12 -12.77 6.78
C ALA A 23 -3.82 -13.61 6.86
N TRP A 24 -2.74 -13.04 7.40
CA TRP A 24 -1.43 -13.68 7.51
C TRP A 24 -0.93 -13.82 8.97
N ASP A 25 -1.75 -13.42 9.95
CA ASP A 25 -1.44 -13.56 11.38
C ASP A 25 -1.91 -14.93 11.90
N TYR A 26 -0.99 -15.70 12.50
CA TYR A 26 -1.30 -17.02 13.02
C TYR A 26 -2.44 -17.00 14.06
N ARG A 27 -2.51 -15.97 14.91
CA ARG A 27 -3.54 -15.84 15.95
C ARG A 27 -4.93 -15.73 15.34
N VAL A 28 -5.03 -15.13 14.16
CA VAL A 28 -6.27 -15.03 13.38
C VAL A 28 -6.52 -16.31 12.61
N LEU A 29 -5.53 -16.80 11.85
CA LEU A 29 -5.65 -18.00 11.02
C LEU A 29 -6.09 -19.23 11.82
N LYS A 30 -5.54 -19.45 13.02
CA LYS A 30 -5.88 -20.61 13.85
C LYS A 30 -7.35 -20.67 14.28
N THR A 31 -8.10 -19.58 14.15
CA THR A 31 -9.53 -19.53 14.51
C THR A 31 -10.42 -20.25 13.50
N PHE A 32 -10.02 -20.28 12.23
CA PHE A 32 -10.85 -20.83 11.14
C PHE A 32 -10.10 -21.80 10.22
N ALA A 33 -8.77 -21.69 10.07
CA ALA A 33 -8.01 -22.53 9.17
C ALA A 33 -7.79 -23.92 9.77
N ARG A 34 -8.51 -24.90 9.21
CA ARG A 34 -8.45 -26.31 9.59
C ARG A 34 -8.23 -27.19 8.38
N HIS A 35 -7.52 -28.30 8.55
CA HIS A 35 -7.38 -29.31 7.52
C HIS A 35 -8.76 -29.91 7.19
N TYR A 36 -9.09 -30.02 5.89
CA TYR A 36 -10.44 -30.38 5.46
C TYR A 36 -10.88 -31.79 5.90
N SER A 37 -9.97 -32.77 5.92
CA SER A 37 -10.25 -34.14 6.40
C SER A 37 -10.08 -34.32 7.91
N THR A 38 -8.93 -33.90 8.48
CA THR A 38 -8.58 -34.19 9.88
C THR A 38 -9.14 -33.18 10.88
N GLY A 39 -9.55 -31.99 10.43
CA GLY A 39 -10.01 -30.89 11.30
C GLY A 39 -8.89 -30.21 12.10
N GLU A 40 -7.64 -30.65 11.92
CA GLU A 40 -6.47 -30.10 12.61
C GLU A 40 -6.26 -28.63 12.27
N VAL A 41 -5.93 -27.85 13.29
CA VAL A 41 -5.63 -26.42 13.14
C VAL A 41 -4.35 -26.25 12.32
N ILE A 42 -4.30 -25.20 11.50
CA ILE A 42 -3.09 -24.83 10.76
C ILE A 42 -1.86 -24.76 11.69
N PRO A 43 -0.76 -25.48 11.40
CA PRO A 43 0.44 -25.40 12.23
C PRO A 43 1.10 -24.02 12.16
N GLU A 44 1.53 -23.48 13.31
CA GLU A 44 2.24 -22.19 13.39
C GLU A 44 3.48 -22.14 12.49
N LYS A 45 4.29 -23.21 12.51
CA LYS A 45 5.47 -23.37 11.65
C LYS A 45 5.15 -23.25 10.15
N LEU A 46 3.96 -23.67 9.73
CA LEU A 46 3.53 -23.54 8.34
C LEU A 46 3.22 -22.07 8.02
N VAL A 47 2.51 -21.37 8.90
CA VAL A 47 2.23 -19.93 8.76
C VAL A 47 3.53 -19.12 8.72
N ASP A 48 4.49 -19.42 9.58
CA ASP A 48 5.81 -18.78 9.56
C ASP A 48 6.53 -19.00 8.23
N SER A 49 6.46 -20.21 7.68
CA SER A 49 7.08 -20.55 6.40
C SER A 49 6.40 -19.82 5.23
N MET A 50 5.07 -19.69 5.27
CA MET A 50 4.31 -18.92 4.29
C MET A 50 4.65 -17.43 4.36
N ASN A 51 4.79 -16.87 5.57
CA ASN A 51 5.18 -15.46 5.77
C ASN A 51 6.60 -15.19 5.25
N ARG A 52 7.57 -16.09 5.50
CA ARG A 52 8.91 -15.99 4.91
C ARG A 52 8.88 -16.03 3.39
N ALA A 53 8.13 -16.97 2.80
CA ALA A 53 8.01 -17.10 1.36
C ALA A 53 7.39 -15.84 0.71
N ARG A 54 6.34 -15.28 1.33
CA ARG A 54 5.69 -14.03 0.89
C ARG A 54 6.67 -12.85 0.84
N ASN A 55 7.56 -12.75 1.84
CA ASN A 55 8.45 -11.60 1.98
C ASN A 55 9.74 -11.72 1.15
N MET A 56 10.01 -12.88 0.54
CA MET A 56 11.25 -13.15 -0.20
C MET A 56 11.53 -12.17 -1.35
N PHE A 57 10.50 -11.69 -2.05
CA PHE A 57 10.64 -10.77 -3.18
C PHE A 57 10.03 -9.38 -2.93
N PHE A 58 9.85 -9.01 -1.67
CA PHE A 58 9.15 -7.77 -1.33
C PHE A 58 9.82 -6.54 -1.97
N ALA A 59 11.16 -6.48 -1.98
CA ALA A 59 11.89 -5.34 -2.55
C ALA A 59 11.59 -5.14 -4.05
N MET A 60 11.52 -6.24 -4.82
CA MET A 60 11.18 -6.19 -6.26
C MET A 60 9.72 -5.76 -6.47
N GLU A 61 8.82 -6.25 -5.62
CA GLU A 61 7.42 -5.84 -5.61
C GLU A 61 7.26 -4.35 -5.28
N LEU A 62 8.00 -3.82 -4.31
CA LEU A 62 8.00 -2.40 -3.98
C LEU A 62 8.56 -1.57 -5.14
N GLN A 63 9.71 -1.96 -5.69
CA GLN A 63 10.33 -1.29 -6.83
C GLN A 63 9.38 -1.19 -8.03
N ARG A 64 8.63 -2.27 -8.31
CA ARG A 64 7.59 -2.27 -9.35
C ARG A 64 6.48 -1.28 -9.07
N GLN A 65 5.98 -1.21 -7.83
CA GLN A 65 4.93 -0.26 -7.44
C GLN A 65 5.41 1.19 -7.54
N ILE A 66 6.67 1.47 -7.17
CA ILE A 66 7.30 2.77 -7.35
C ILE A 66 7.37 3.13 -8.84
N LEU A 67 7.88 2.22 -9.68
CA LEU A 67 7.94 2.43 -11.13
C LEU A 67 6.55 2.76 -11.71
N TYR A 68 5.51 2.02 -11.34
CA TYR A 68 4.16 2.25 -11.86
C TYR A 68 3.59 3.60 -11.39
N SER A 69 3.86 3.97 -10.14
CA SER A 69 3.47 5.28 -9.59
C SER A 69 4.18 6.42 -10.32
N LEU A 70 5.48 6.26 -10.63
CA LEU A 70 6.24 7.24 -11.39
C LEU A 70 5.73 7.36 -12.83
N ILE A 71 5.47 6.25 -13.52
CA ILE A 71 4.89 6.28 -14.86
C ILE A 71 3.55 7.03 -14.86
N ASP A 72 2.65 6.68 -13.93
CA ASP A 72 1.35 7.33 -13.80
C ASP A 72 1.49 8.84 -13.54
N LEU A 73 2.30 9.23 -12.55
CA LEU A 73 2.51 10.64 -12.20
C LEU A 73 3.24 11.44 -13.29
N THR A 74 4.16 10.83 -14.04
CA THR A 74 4.84 11.49 -15.15
C THR A 74 3.90 11.71 -16.33
N LEU A 75 3.06 10.72 -16.67
CA LEU A 75 2.13 10.84 -17.79
C LEU A 75 0.98 11.82 -17.51
N PHE A 76 0.50 11.88 -16.27
CA PHE A 76 -0.59 12.77 -15.85
C PHE A 76 -0.13 14.06 -15.14
N GLY A 77 1.19 14.27 -15.07
CA GLY A 77 1.80 15.45 -14.43
C GLY A 77 1.71 16.71 -15.30
N GLU A 78 2.67 17.62 -15.11
CA GLU A 78 2.79 18.83 -15.92
C GLU A 78 2.99 18.44 -17.40
N GLN A 79 2.06 18.86 -18.26
CA GLN A 79 2.04 18.48 -19.66
C GLN A 79 3.00 19.38 -20.45
N PRO A 80 3.93 18.81 -21.25
CA PRO A 80 4.79 19.61 -22.11
C PRO A 80 3.99 20.26 -23.26
N ALA A 81 4.55 21.32 -23.83
CA ALA A 81 3.96 22.01 -24.99
C ALA A 81 3.98 21.16 -26.28
N SER A 82 4.87 20.16 -26.36
CA SER A 82 4.97 19.22 -27.47
C SER A 82 4.39 17.84 -27.10
N PRO A 83 3.93 17.05 -28.08
CA PRO A 83 3.46 15.68 -27.83
C PRO A 83 4.51 14.84 -27.09
N MET A 84 4.07 14.09 -26.08
CA MET A 84 4.93 13.17 -25.33
C MET A 84 5.15 11.86 -26.08
N ASP A 85 6.40 11.44 -26.19
CA ASP A 85 6.73 10.06 -26.51
C ASP A 85 6.67 9.20 -25.24
N THR A 86 5.50 8.59 -25.02
CA THR A 86 5.22 7.75 -23.85
C THR A 86 6.08 6.49 -23.80
N ILE A 87 6.61 6.02 -24.93
CA ILE A 87 7.46 4.83 -24.98
C ILE A 87 8.82 5.16 -24.39
N SER A 88 9.44 6.24 -24.86
CA SER A 88 10.73 6.71 -24.35
C SER A 88 10.66 7.04 -22.87
N ILE A 89 9.61 7.74 -22.41
CA ILE A 89 9.39 8.02 -20.98
C ILE A 89 9.36 6.73 -20.15
N VAL A 90 8.58 5.74 -20.57
CA VAL A 90 8.49 4.47 -19.84
C VAL A 90 9.79 3.68 -19.89
N ALA A 91 10.53 3.73 -21.00
CA ALA A 91 11.83 3.10 -21.13
C ALA A 91 12.87 3.75 -20.19
N ASP A 92 12.88 5.07 -20.09
CA ASP A 92 13.75 5.84 -19.20
C ASP A 92 13.44 5.56 -17.73
N LEU A 93 12.17 5.61 -17.33
CA LEU A 93 11.78 5.30 -15.96
C LEU A 93 12.15 3.86 -15.57
N LYS A 94 11.95 2.88 -16.46
CA LYS A 94 12.42 1.50 -16.21
C LYS A 94 13.92 1.43 -16.00
N ARG A 95 14.69 2.14 -16.82
CA ARG A 95 16.16 2.20 -16.75
C ARG A 95 16.65 2.80 -15.43
N GLN A 96 15.98 3.85 -14.96
CA GLN A 96 16.34 4.56 -13.73
C GLN A 96 15.92 3.80 -12.47
N CYS A 97 14.73 3.19 -12.49
CA CYS A 97 14.13 2.64 -11.28
C CYS A 97 14.31 1.13 -11.11
N THR A 98 14.68 0.39 -12.15
CA THR A 98 14.75 -1.09 -12.11
C THR A 98 16.05 -1.64 -12.67
N SER A 99 16.40 -2.87 -12.29
CA SER A 99 17.59 -3.57 -12.80
C SER A 99 17.36 -4.25 -14.16
N TRP A 100 16.11 -4.35 -14.62
CA TRP A 100 15.77 -4.92 -15.93
C TRP A 100 15.49 -3.83 -16.96
N LYS A 101 15.91 -4.09 -18.20
CA LYS A 101 15.78 -3.12 -19.29
C LYS A 101 14.38 -3.14 -19.90
N HIS A 102 14.00 -2.02 -20.51
CA HIS A 102 12.87 -2.00 -21.44
C HIS A 102 13.16 -2.95 -22.62
N VAL A 103 12.11 -3.61 -23.12
CA VAL A 103 12.20 -4.49 -24.29
C VAL A 103 11.69 -3.70 -25.48
N GLU A 104 12.56 -3.45 -26.46
CA GLU A 104 12.23 -2.69 -27.66
C GLU A 104 11.03 -3.29 -28.42
N GLY A 105 10.22 -2.43 -29.02
CA GLY A 105 8.98 -2.83 -29.70
C GLY A 105 7.81 -3.17 -28.76
N THR A 106 7.94 -2.93 -27.44
CA THR A 106 6.85 -3.15 -26.49
C THR A 106 6.22 -1.85 -25.99
N HIS A 107 4.90 -1.86 -25.85
CA HIS A 107 4.12 -0.72 -25.34
C HIS A 107 3.43 -1.07 -24.03
N TRP A 108 4.20 -1.47 -23.01
CA TRP A 108 3.62 -1.99 -21.75
C TRP A 108 2.58 -1.06 -21.10
N HIS A 109 2.74 0.26 -21.21
CA HIS A 109 1.81 1.21 -20.59
C HIS A 109 0.42 1.20 -21.25
N THR A 110 0.27 0.76 -22.50
CA THR A 110 -1.04 0.70 -23.18
C THR A 110 -1.95 -0.40 -22.62
N ARG A 111 -1.37 -1.40 -21.95
CA ARG A 111 -2.11 -2.43 -21.20
C ARG A 111 -2.28 -2.09 -19.71
N PHE A 112 -1.77 -0.93 -19.26
CA PHE A 112 -1.88 -0.52 -17.87
C PHE A 112 -3.21 0.22 -17.67
N SER A 113 -4.28 -0.56 -17.46
CA SER A 113 -5.66 -0.04 -17.40
C SER A 113 -5.91 0.99 -16.30
N HIS A 114 -5.10 0.97 -15.22
CA HIS A 114 -5.17 1.99 -14.17
C HIS A 114 -4.94 3.41 -14.70
N LEU A 115 -4.20 3.59 -15.80
CA LEU A 115 -4.03 4.93 -16.39
C LEU A 115 -5.37 5.53 -16.86
N ILE A 116 -6.39 4.73 -17.17
CA ILE A 116 -7.65 5.24 -17.72
C ILE A 116 -8.61 5.74 -16.64
N ASN A 117 -8.84 4.93 -15.61
CA ASN A 117 -9.83 5.23 -14.56
C ASN A 117 -9.20 5.70 -13.24
N TYR A 118 -7.87 5.64 -13.14
CA TYR A 118 -7.11 5.88 -11.91
C TYR A 118 -5.85 6.71 -12.14
N GLY A 119 -5.83 7.48 -13.24
CA GLY A 119 -4.71 8.32 -13.64
C GLY A 119 -4.35 9.36 -12.57
N ALA A 120 -3.04 9.58 -12.39
CA ALA A 120 -2.45 10.38 -11.31
C ALA A 120 -2.73 9.87 -9.88
N GLY A 121 -3.30 8.67 -9.73
CA GLY A 121 -3.70 8.09 -8.45
C GLY A 121 -2.85 6.90 -8.01
N TYR A 122 -2.02 6.30 -8.87
CA TYR A 122 -1.45 4.96 -8.60
C TYR A 122 -0.52 4.91 -7.37
N TYR A 123 0.09 6.03 -6.99
CA TYR A 123 0.90 6.15 -5.77
C TYR A 123 0.10 5.83 -4.48
N SER A 124 -1.24 5.91 -4.52
CA SER A 124 -2.12 5.62 -3.40
C SER A 124 -1.95 4.20 -2.85
N TYR A 125 -1.59 3.22 -3.68
CA TYR A 125 -1.32 1.84 -3.24
C TYR A 125 -0.12 1.78 -2.29
N LEU A 126 0.94 2.55 -2.57
CA LEU A 126 2.10 2.66 -1.69
C LEU A 126 1.73 3.41 -0.41
N TYR A 127 0.98 4.49 -0.52
CA TYR A 127 0.54 5.25 0.64
C TYR A 127 -0.31 4.40 1.58
N ALA A 128 -1.28 3.68 1.03
CA ALA A 128 -2.13 2.76 1.77
C ALA A 128 -1.33 1.65 2.48
N LYS A 129 -0.26 1.13 1.86
CA LYS A 129 0.65 0.18 2.52
C LYS A 129 1.36 0.79 3.73
N CYS A 130 1.88 2.01 3.59
CA CYS A 130 2.53 2.71 4.71
C CYS A 130 1.56 2.97 5.88
N PHE A 131 0.35 3.42 5.57
CA PHE A 131 -0.68 3.62 6.59
C PHE A 131 -1.10 2.33 7.26
N ALA A 132 -1.35 1.27 6.49
CA ALA A 132 -1.70 -0.03 7.04
C ALA A 132 -0.59 -0.59 7.92
N ALA A 133 0.68 -0.48 7.53
CA ALA A 133 1.81 -0.90 8.35
C ALA A 133 1.88 -0.13 9.68
N THR A 134 1.66 1.19 9.63
CA THR A 134 1.65 2.04 10.83
C THR A 134 0.49 1.73 11.76
N ILE A 135 -0.73 1.56 11.21
CA ILE A 135 -1.92 1.19 11.99
C ILE A 135 -1.73 -0.21 12.60
N TRP A 136 -1.21 -1.16 11.82
CA TRP A 136 -0.94 -2.51 12.32
C TRP A 136 0.03 -2.47 13.49
N GLU A 137 1.19 -1.85 13.31
CA GLU A 137 2.24 -1.79 14.33
C GLU A 137 1.79 -1.12 15.62
N LYS A 138 1.02 -0.02 15.53
CA LYS A 138 0.64 0.77 16.70
C LYS A 138 -0.66 0.35 17.38
N VAL A 139 -1.59 -0.26 16.63
CA VAL A 139 -2.98 -0.44 17.08
C VAL A 139 -3.36 -1.92 17.14
N CYS A 140 -2.84 -2.75 16.22
CA CYS A 140 -3.33 -4.11 16.02
C CYS A 140 -2.35 -5.20 16.44
N ARG A 141 -1.03 -4.94 16.44
CA ARG A 141 0.00 -5.97 16.54
C ARG A 141 -0.07 -6.76 17.85
N ASP A 142 -0.30 -6.08 18.97
CA ASP A 142 -0.23 -6.71 20.29
C ASP A 142 -1.33 -7.76 20.48
N ASP A 143 -2.57 -7.42 20.11
CA ASP A 143 -3.68 -8.37 20.04
C ASP A 143 -4.64 -8.01 18.88
N PRO A 144 -4.55 -8.69 17.72
CA PRO A 144 -5.36 -8.39 16.55
C PRO A 144 -6.84 -8.70 16.79
N LEU A 145 -7.17 -9.62 17.71
CA LEU A 145 -8.55 -10.02 17.99
C LEU A 145 -9.17 -9.22 19.15
N CYS A 146 -8.48 -8.21 19.67
CA CYS A 146 -8.95 -7.40 20.78
C CYS A 146 -10.20 -6.58 20.40
N LEU A 147 -11.25 -6.69 21.22
CA LEU A 147 -12.53 -5.99 20.99
C LEU A 147 -12.36 -4.47 21.06
N SER A 148 -11.53 -3.94 21.96
CA SER A 148 -11.30 -2.50 22.06
C SER A 148 -10.58 -1.95 20.83
N THR A 149 -9.58 -2.69 20.31
CA THR A 149 -8.91 -2.40 19.04
C THR A 149 -9.91 -2.39 17.87
N GLY A 150 -10.73 -3.44 17.74
CA GLY A 150 -11.76 -3.50 16.70
C GLY A 150 -12.78 -2.37 16.82
N THR A 151 -13.18 -2.01 18.04
CA THR A 151 -14.07 -0.89 18.31
C THR A 151 -13.42 0.43 17.89
N ALA A 152 -12.15 0.65 18.21
CA ALA A 152 -11.42 1.85 17.81
C ALA A 152 -11.29 1.96 16.28
N ILE A 153 -10.97 0.87 15.57
CA ILE A 153 -10.93 0.87 14.10
C ILE A 153 -12.31 1.21 13.53
N ARG A 154 -13.38 0.61 14.08
CA ARG A 154 -14.75 0.90 13.65
C ARG A 154 -15.12 2.37 13.87
N THR A 155 -14.95 2.88 15.09
CA THR A 155 -15.48 4.21 15.47
C THR A 155 -14.57 5.36 15.06
N LYS A 156 -13.25 5.18 15.07
CA LYS A 156 -12.33 6.27 14.73
C LYS A 156 -12.02 6.34 13.24
N PHE A 157 -12.11 5.21 12.53
CA PHE A 157 -11.68 5.11 11.14
C PHE A 157 -12.87 4.81 10.22
N LEU A 158 -13.50 3.63 10.35
CA LEU A 158 -14.45 3.13 9.34
C LEU A 158 -15.82 3.85 9.32
N GLN A 159 -16.39 4.17 10.47
CA GLN A 159 -17.79 4.62 10.57
C GLN A 159 -18.09 5.91 9.80
N HIS A 160 -17.06 6.71 9.50
CA HIS A 160 -17.21 8.02 8.89
C HIS A 160 -17.20 7.96 7.36
N GLY A 161 -16.70 6.87 6.74
CA GLY A 161 -16.51 6.80 5.29
C GLY A 161 -15.79 8.04 4.75
N GLY A 162 -16.28 8.60 3.65
CA GLY A 162 -15.76 9.85 3.08
C GLY A 162 -16.30 11.14 3.71
N ALA A 163 -17.05 11.07 4.82
CA ALA A 163 -17.67 12.24 5.45
C ALA A 163 -16.72 13.04 6.36
N LYS A 164 -15.52 12.52 6.63
CA LYS A 164 -14.46 13.21 7.38
C LYS A 164 -13.14 13.16 6.61
N ASP A 165 -12.33 14.19 6.82
CA ASP A 165 -10.99 14.25 6.23
C ASP A 165 -10.15 13.02 6.65
N PRO A 166 -9.59 12.26 5.70
CA PRO A 166 -8.82 11.06 6.01
C PRO A 166 -7.62 11.31 6.92
N SER A 167 -6.99 12.50 6.84
CA SER A 167 -5.84 12.84 7.69
C SER A 167 -6.24 12.94 9.16
N TYR A 168 -7.44 13.45 9.45
CA TYR A 168 -7.98 13.48 10.80
C TYR A 168 -8.27 12.06 11.32
N LEU A 169 -8.92 11.22 10.50
CA LEU A 169 -9.23 9.83 10.86
C LEU A 169 -7.96 9.01 11.17
N LEU A 170 -6.93 9.17 10.34
CA LEU A 170 -5.63 8.51 10.54
C LEU A 170 -4.95 8.95 11.83
N ARG A 171 -4.97 10.26 12.14
CA ARG A 171 -4.37 10.80 13.37
C ARG A 171 -5.12 10.35 14.62
N ASP A 172 -6.45 10.32 14.58
CA ASP A 172 -7.27 9.89 15.72
C ASP A 172 -7.08 8.39 16.03
N LEU A 173 -6.86 7.56 15.00
CA LEU A 173 -6.60 6.13 15.18
C LEU A 173 -5.14 5.82 15.55
N ALA A 174 -4.16 6.34 14.81
CA ALA A 174 -2.75 5.90 14.87
C ALA A 174 -1.76 6.98 15.34
N GLY A 175 -2.27 8.14 15.79
CA GLY A 175 -1.50 9.26 16.32
C GLY A 175 -0.86 10.14 15.23
N HIS A 176 -0.29 11.27 15.66
CA HIS A 176 0.22 12.32 14.74
C HIS A 176 1.36 11.87 13.83
N SER A 177 2.21 10.94 14.28
CA SER A 177 3.36 10.46 13.50
C SER A 177 2.98 9.54 12.34
N VAL A 178 1.70 9.29 12.09
CA VAL A 178 1.25 8.55 10.90
C VAL A 178 1.42 9.36 9.60
N LEU A 179 1.49 10.69 9.70
CA LEU A 179 1.61 11.61 8.58
C LEU A 179 2.85 12.50 8.76
N ARG A 180 3.49 12.84 7.64
CA ARG A 180 4.58 13.82 7.56
C ARG A 180 4.22 14.92 6.57
N SER A 181 4.76 16.11 6.78
CA SER A 181 4.68 17.22 5.82
C SER A 181 5.93 17.19 4.94
N TYR A 182 5.74 17.28 3.62
CA TYR A 182 6.83 17.29 2.65
C TYR A 182 6.49 18.22 1.48
N HIS A 183 7.31 19.26 1.27
CA HIS A 183 7.10 20.31 0.25
C HIS A 183 5.66 20.86 0.17
N GLY A 184 5.01 21.05 1.33
CA GLY A 184 3.63 21.54 1.40
C GLY A 184 2.53 20.49 1.14
N GLY A 185 2.91 19.24 0.83
CA GLY A 185 2.03 18.09 0.76
C GLY A 185 2.07 17.22 2.01
N ILE A 186 1.09 16.32 2.13
CA ILE A 186 1.02 15.32 3.21
C ILE A 186 1.43 13.96 2.64
N VAL A 187 2.38 13.30 3.31
CA VAL A 187 2.88 11.98 2.94
C VAL A 187 2.81 11.03 4.14
N PRO A 188 2.67 9.71 3.93
CA PRO A 188 2.71 8.75 5.03
C PRO A 188 4.08 8.72 5.70
N ASP A 189 4.08 8.41 6.99
CA ASP A 189 5.28 7.90 7.64
C ASP A 189 5.65 6.51 7.08
N THR A 190 6.91 6.32 6.70
CA THR A 190 7.37 5.07 6.09
C THR A 190 8.04 4.12 7.08
N SER A 191 8.25 4.54 8.34
CA SER A 191 9.14 3.83 9.27
C SER A 191 8.64 2.43 9.60
N SER A 192 7.33 2.26 9.84
CA SER A 192 6.73 0.95 10.12
C SER A 192 6.87 0.00 8.93
N LEU A 193 6.68 0.51 7.70
CA LEU A 193 6.82 -0.29 6.49
C LEU A 193 8.29 -0.66 6.24
N CYS A 194 9.23 0.28 6.38
CA CYS A 194 10.67 0.01 6.24
C CYS A 194 11.14 -1.03 7.27
N LYS A 195 10.69 -0.91 8.52
CA LYS A 195 10.99 -1.88 9.59
C LYS A 195 10.47 -3.28 9.23
N GLU A 196 9.23 -3.41 8.74
CA GLU A 196 8.69 -4.70 8.27
C GLU A 196 9.54 -5.31 7.16
N MET A 197 10.08 -4.47 6.29
CA MET A 197 10.85 -4.87 5.12
C MET A 197 12.34 -5.13 5.40
N ASN A 198 12.84 -4.78 6.60
CA ASN A 198 14.27 -4.76 6.92
C ASN A 198 15.08 -3.84 5.98
N LEU A 199 14.55 -2.63 5.71
CA LEU A 199 15.23 -1.56 4.98
C LEU A 199 15.81 -0.49 5.90
#